data_AF-A0AAU3G0Y0-F1
#
_entry.id   AF-A0AAU3G0Y0-F1
#
_cell.length_a   1.000
_cell.length_b   1.000
_cell.length_c   1.000
_cell.angle_alpha   90.00
_cell.angle_beta   90.00
_cell.angle_gamma   90.00
#
_symmetry.space_group_name_H-M   'P 1'
#
loop_
_entity.id
_entity.type
_entity.pdbx_description
1 polymer ?
#
loop_
_entity_poly.entity_id
_entity_poly.type
_entity_poly.pdbx_seq_one_letter_code
_entity_poly.pdbx_strand_id
1 'polypeptide(L)'
;MRQLVGEMLMYCFVVVLLTGGFLAFFYTPSGQMVSYGGTYEPLRGVPMSAAYDSILKISFDVRGGLLMRQLHHSSSVLLVLGTVVWAMLGRFRYALVVLGLGVLGGLAGYGAADDLLSATVLGKLPVPLWYALHLLVASAVGTVLVISSRREAARHPRTLRFVALGLGLTVLVFFWL
;
A
#
# COMPACT_ATOMS: atom_id res chain seq x y z
N MET A 1 13.66 -7.05 19.31
CA MET A 1 12.94 -5.91 18.67
C MET A 1 13.08 -5.90 17.15
N ARG A 2 14.29 -5.99 16.59
CA ARG A 2 14.52 -6.00 15.12
C ARG A 2 13.71 -7.04 14.33
N GLN A 3 13.63 -8.27 14.83
CA GLN A 3 12.83 -9.34 14.21
C GLN A 3 11.33 -9.03 14.26
N LEU A 4 10.83 -8.50 15.38
CA LEU A 4 9.43 -8.16 15.58
C LEU A 4 8.96 -7.10 14.56
N VAL A 5 9.76 -6.05 14.37
CA VAL A 5 9.48 -5.02 13.34
C VAL A 5 9.48 -5.64 11.94
N GLY A 6 10.44 -6.54 11.65
CA GLY A 6 10.48 -7.23 10.36
C GLY A 6 9.24 -8.10 10.07
N GLU A 7 8.69 -8.77 11.08
CA GLU A 7 7.43 -9.53 10.94
C GLU A 7 6.22 -8.59 10.80
N MET A 8 6.17 -7.50 11.57
CA MET A 8 5.13 -6.47 11.42
C MET A 8 5.11 -5.91 9.99
N LEU A 9 6.27 -5.63 9.39
CA LEU A 9 6.38 -5.19 7.99
C LEU A 9 5.82 -6.23 7.02
N MET A 10 6.04 -7.53 7.27
CA MET A 10 5.45 -8.60 6.47
C MET A 10 3.93 -8.60 6.56
N TYR A 11 3.37 -8.43 7.75
CA TYR A 11 1.93 -8.39 7.96
C TYR A 11 1.31 -7.16 7.27
N CYS A 12 1.90 -5.96 7.45
CA CYS A 12 1.47 -4.77 6.74
C CYS A 12 1.51 -4.98 5.22
N PHE A 13 2.59 -5.57 4.70
CA PHE A 13 2.73 -5.86 3.27
C PHE A 13 1.64 -6.82 2.75
N VAL A 14 1.30 -7.86 3.51
CA VAL A 14 0.18 -8.75 3.16
C VAL A 14 -1.14 -7.96 3.10
N VAL A 15 -1.42 -7.10 4.07
CA VAL A 15 -2.63 -6.26 4.06
C VAL A 15 -2.62 -5.33 2.84
N VAL A 16 -1.50 -4.67 2.52
CA VAL A 16 -1.34 -3.83 1.33
C VAL A 16 -1.64 -4.62 0.05
N LEU A 17 -1.11 -5.84 -0.09
CA LEU A 17 -1.37 -6.67 -1.28
C LEU A 17 -2.84 -7.04 -1.43
N LEU A 18 -3.49 -7.51 -0.35
CA LEU A 18 -4.88 -7.95 -0.39
C LEU A 18 -5.83 -6.78 -0.67
N THR A 19 -5.64 -5.67 0.05
CA THR A 19 -6.45 -4.46 -0.12
C THR A 19 -6.18 -3.80 -1.48
N GLY A 20 -4.93 -3.77 -1.94
CA GLY A 20 -4.56 -3.23 -3.25
C GLY A 20 -5.16 -4.03 -4.40
N GLY A 21 -5.13 -5.36 -4.29
CA GLY A 21 -5.80 -6.26 -5.23
C GLY A 21 -7.31 -5.99 -5.28
N PHE A 22 -7.96 -5.84 -4.12
CA PHE A 22 -9.38 -5.47 -4.05
C PHE A 22 -9.65 -4.13 -4.75
N LEU A 23 -8.89 -3.09 -4.43
CA LEU A 23 -9.07 -1.75 -5.02
C LEU A 23 -8.86 -1.76 -6.53
N ALA A 24 -7.89 -2.53 -7.02
CA ALA A 24 -7.58 -2.66 -8.44
C ALA A 24 -8.76 -3.19 -9.28
N PHE A 25 -9.66 -4.02 -8.71
CA PHE A 25 -10.84 -4.51 -9.42
C PHE A 25 -11.88 -3.41 -9.72
N PHE A 26 -11.91 -2.34 -8.93
CA PHE A 26 -12.90 -1.27 -9.04
C PHE A 26 -12.32 0.06 -9.57
N TYR A 27 -10.99 0.15 -9.64
CA TYR A 27 -10.29 1.36 -10.06
C TYR A 27 -10.22 1.47 -11.58
N THR A 28 -10.47 2.67 -12.12
CA THR A 28 -10.40 2.97 -13.56
C THR A 28 -9.26 3.96 -13.82
N PRO A 29 -8.07 3.51 -14.25
CA PRO A 29 -6.91 4.38 -14.50
C PRO A 29 -7.05 5.14 -15.83
N SER A 30 -7.87 6.19 -15.86
CA SER A 30 -8.06 7.03 -17.06
C SER A 30 -8.15 8.50 -16.69
N GLY A 31 -7.39 9.32 -17.42
CA GLY A 31 -7.46 10.79 -17.35
C GLY A 31 -8.61 11.39 -18.17
N GLN A 32 -9.48 10.56 -18.77
CA GLN A 32 -10.65 11.04 -19.49
C GLN A 32 -11.58 11.83 -18.55
N MET A 33 -11.96 13.03 -18.94
CA MET A 33 -12.91 13.84 -18.18
C MET A 33 -14.32 13.27 -18.28
N VAL A 34 -14.96 13.11 -17.13
CA VAL A 34 -16.34 12.64 -16.94
C VAL A 34 -17.05 13.55 -15.94
N SER A 35 -18.38 13.55 -15.95
CA SER A 35 -19.18 14.23 -14.92
C SER A 35 -19.53 13.22 -13.82
N TYR A 36 -19.32 13.59 -12.55
CA TYR A 36 -19.57 12.67 -11.44
C TYR A 36 -21.05 12.33 -11.29
N GLY A 37 -21.34 11.03 -11.31
CA GLY A 37 -22.70 10.48 -11.23
C GLY A 37 -22.95 9.57 -10.03
N GLY A 38 -22.04 9.54 -9.04
CA GLY A 38 -22.16 8.65 -7.87
C GLY A 38 -23.09 9.16 -6.76
N THR A 39 -23.07 8.48 -5.61
CA THR A 39 -23.95 8.80 -4.47
C THR A 39 -23.51 9.99 -3.63
N TYR A 40 -22.26 10.45 -3.75
CA TYR A 40 -21.76 11.60 -2.99
C TYR A 40 -22.28 12.92 -3.55
N GLU A 41 -23.47 13.33 -3.08
CA GLU A 41 -24.21 14.48 -3.62
C GLU A 41 -23.40 15.78 -3.79
N PRO A 42 -22.48 16.17 -2.88
CA PRO A 42 -21.74 17.43 -3.02
C PRO A 42 -20.91 17.55 -4.30
N LEU A 43 -20.56 16.44 -4.96
CA LEU A 43 -19.79 16.44 -6.19
C LEU A 43 -20.62 16.09 -7.43
N ARG A 44 -21.93 15.86 -7.31
CA ARG A 44 -22.78 15.45 -8.44
C ARG A 44 -22.75 16.49 -9.57
N GLY A 45 -22.49 16.04 -10.79
CA GLY A 45 -22.37 16.90 -11.97
C GLY A 45 -20.99 17.54 -12.16
N VAL A 46 -20.11 17.51 -11.15
CA VAL A 46 -18.78 18.13 -11.23
C VAL A 46 -17.90 17.36 -12.22
N PRO A 47 -17.23 18.05 -13.18
CA PRO A 47 -16.28 17.42 -14.09
C PRO A 47 -15.00 17.01 -13.35
N MET A 48 -14.56 15.77 -13.57
CA MET A 48 -13.35 15.18 -12.98
C MET A 48 -12.80 14.07 -13.89
N SER A 49 -11.61 13.55 -13.63
CA SER A 49 -11.11 12.38 -14.36
C SER A 49 -11.88 11.11 -13.99
N ALA A 50 -11.95 10.16 -14.92
CA ALA A 50 -12.51 8.84 -14.68
C ALA A 50 -11.77 8.09 -13.57
N ALA A 51 -10.47 8.37 -13.38
CA ALA A 51 -9.70 7.91 -12.23
C ALA A 51 -10.29 8.42 -10.91
N TYR A 52 -10.50 9.73 -10.78
CA TYR A 52 -11.05 10.32 -9.57
C TYR A 52 -12.51 9.91 -9.33
N ASP A 53 -13.35 9.83 -10.38
CA ASP A 53 -14.73 9.29 -10.31
C ASP A 53 -14.73 7.86 -9.76
N SER A 54 -13.86 6.98 -10.26
CA SER A 54 -13.77 5.59 -9.77
C SER A 54 -13.35 5.51 -8.30
N ILE A 55 -12.48 6.42 -7.83
CA ILE A 55 -12.08 6.49 -6.42
C ILE A 55 -13.25 6.89 -5.53
N LEU A 56 -14.07 7.85 -5.94
CA LEU A 56 -15.27 8.24 -5.22
C LEU A 56 -16.28 7.09 -5.18
N LYS A 57 -16.49 6.39 -6.31
CA LYS A 57 -17.35 5.20 -6.37
C LYS A 57 -16.88 4.09 -5.45
N ILE A 58 -15.57 3.79 -5.42
CA ILE A 58 -15.00 2.83 -4.45
C ILE A 58 -15.34 3.25 -3.02
N SER A 59 -15.25 4.54 -2.72
CA SER A 59 -15.43 5.05 -1.36
C SER A 59 -16.87 4.99 -0.89
N PHE A 60 -17.81 5.36 -1.76
CA PHE A 60 -19.19 5.61 -1.35
C PHE A 60 -20.19 4.56 -1.86
N ASP A 61 -19.87 3.87 -2.96
CA ASP A 61 -20.82 2.98 -3.65
C ASP A 61 -20.46 1.50 -3.50
N VAL A 62 -19.17 1.17 -3.28
CA VAL A 62 -18.71 -0.21 -3.07
C VAL A 62 -18.78 -0.57 -1.59
N ARG A 63 -19.47 -1.67 -1.26
CA ARG A 63 -19.57 -2.18 0.13
C ARG A 63 -18.18 -2.46 0.70
N GLY A 64 -17.84 -1.78 1.79
CA GLY A 64 -16.53 -1.90 2.44
C GLY A 64 -15.39 -1.21 1.68
N GLY A 65 -15.65 -0.50 0.58
CA GLY A 65 -14.60 0.10 -0.23
C GLY A 65 -13.85 1.22 0.49
N LEU A 66 -14.52 2.10 1.24
CA LEU A 66 -13.85 3.09 2.08
C LEU A 66 -12.91 2.44 3.12
N LEU A 67 -13.38 1.39 3.79
CA LEU A 67 -12.58 0.64 4.75
C LEU A 67 -11.34 0.05 4.08
N MET A 68 -11.48 -0.57 2.90
CA MET A 68 -10.36 -1.13 2.15
C MET A 68 -9.36 -0.05 1.74
N ARG A 69 -9.81 1.15 1.33
CA ARG A 69 -8.94 2.30 1.04
C ARG A 69 -8.17 2.76 2.27
N GLN A 70 -8.85 2.91 3.41
CA GLN A 70 -8.23 3.31 4.67
C GLN A 70 -7.20 2.28 5.12
N LEU A 71 -7.55 0.98 5.12
CA LEU A 71 -6.62 -0.09 5.47
C LEU A 71 -5.42 -0.12 4.52
N HIS A 72 -5.62 0.03 3.21
CA HIS A 72 -4.52 0.06 2.25
C HIS A 72 -3.56 1.22 2.55
N HIS A 73 -4.10 2.42 2.75
CA HIS A 73 -3.31 3.62 3.04
C HIS A 73 -2.58 3.52 4.37
N SER A 74 -3.28 3.24 5.47
CA SER A 74 -2.68 3.09 6.80
C SER A 74 -1.61 1.99 6.83
N SER A 75 -1.85 0.84 6.16
CA SER A 75 -0.85 -0.23 6.04
C SER A 75 0.39 0.21 5.28
N SER A 76 0.21 1.00 4.22
CA SER A 76 1.31 1.50 3.39
C SER A 76 2.16 2.52 4.16
N VAL A 77 1.52 3.41 4.92
CA VAL A 77 2.22 4.36 5.82
C VAL A 77 3.01 3.60 6.88
N LEU A 78 2.40 2.61 7.53
CA LEU A 78 3.06 1.76 8.53
C LEU A 78 4.22 0.97 7.95
N LEU A 79 4.10 0.49 6.71
CA LEU A 79 5.19 -0.21 6.01
C LEU A 79 6.39 0.72 5.82
N VAL A 80 6.17 1.96 5.39
CA VAL A 80 7.26 2.94 5.17
C VAL A 80 7.89 3.37 6.49
N LEU A 81 7.09 3.83 7.46
CA LEU A 81 7.60 4.28 8.77
C LEU A 81 8.27 3.15 9.55
N GLY A 82 7.66 1.97 9.54
CA GLY A 82 8.26 0.78 10.16
C GLY A 82 9.57 0.39 9.50
N THR A 83 9.74 0.61 8.19
CA THR A 83 11.00 0.35 7.48
C THR A 83 12.10 1.32 7.91
N VAL A 84 11.77 2.57 8.22
CA VAL A 84 12.73 3.53 8.81
C VAL A 84 13.19 3.05 10.17
N VAL A 85 12.26 2.67 11.06
CA VAL A 85 12.61 2.07 12.37
C VAL A 85 13.45 0.82 12.19
N TRP A 86 13.12 -0.02 11.21
CA TRP A 86 13.85 -1.24 10.91
C TRP A 86 15.29 -0.98 10.44
N ALA A 87 15.52 0.10 9.67
CA ALA A 87 16.85 0.57 9.32
C ALA A 87 17.63 0.97 10.59
N MET A 88 17.03 1.79 11.45
CA MET A 88 17.63 2.25 12.72
C MET A 88 17.98 1.10 13.67
N LEU A 89 17.21 0.00 13.65
CA LEU A 89 17.49 -1.23 14.39
C LEU A 89 18.58 -2.11 13.73
N GLY A 90 19.33 -1.58 12.75
CA GLY A 90 20.50 -2.21 12.15
C GLY A 90 20.21 -3.10 10.94
N ARG A 91 19.06 -2.96 10.26
CA ARG A 91 18.73 -3.70 9.01
C ARG A 91 18.91 -2.89 7.74
N PHE A 92 19.81 -1.91 7.75
CA PHE A 92 20.08 -0.97 6.65
C PHE A 92 20.03 -1.59 5.24
N ARG A 93 20.76 -2.69 4.97
CA ARG A 93 20.82 -3.29 3.63
C ARG A 93 19.47 -3.71 3.06
N TYR A 94 18.55 -4.18 3.90
CA TYR A 94 17.21 -4.59 3.46
C TYR A 94 16.24 -3.44 3.55
N ALA A 95 16.35 -2.64 4.61
CA ALA A 95 15.49 -1.51 4.85
C ALA A 95 15.63 -0.44 3.77
N LEU A 96 16.84 -0.15 3.27
CA LEU A 96 17.04 0.82 2.19
C LEU A 96 16.39 0.39 0.88
N VAL A 97 16.46 -0.90 0.55
CA VAL A 97 15.81 -1.44 -0.66
C VAL A 97 14.28 -1.37 -0.52
N VAL A 98 13.74 -1.82 0.62
CA VAL A 98 12.30 -1.75 0.90
C VAL A 98 11.81 -0.30 0.96
N LEU A 99 12.60 0.61 1.54
CA LEU A 99 12.26 2.03 1.65
C LEU A 99 12.22 2.69 0.28
N GLY A 100 13.26 2.48 -0.56
CA GLY A 100 13.30 3.03 -1.91
C GLY A 100 12.16 2.51 -2.79
N LEU A 101 11.92 1.19 -2.77
CA LEU A 101 10.81 0.58 -3.52
C LEU A 101 9.44 0.97 -2.94
N GLY A 102 9.31 1.10 -1.63
CA GLY A 102 8.08 1.49 -0.94
C GLY A 102 7.69 2.93 -1.23
N VAL A 103 8.66 3.86 -1.25
CA VAL A 103 8.44 5.24 -1.67
C VAL A 103 8.05 5.29 -3.15
N LEU A 104 8.74 4.54 -4.02
CA LEU A 104 8.39 4.47 -5.43
C LEU A 104 6.95 3.97 -5.65
N GLY A 105 6.56 2.89 -4.98
CA GLY A 105 5.19 2.36 -5.02
C GLY A 105 4.16 3.34 -4.45
N GLY A 106 4.49 4.02 -3.34
CA GLY A 106 3.62 5.02 -2.73
C GLY A 106 3.36 6.22 -3.65
N LEU A 107 4.41 6.78 -4.26
CA LEU A 107 4.29 7.87 -5.22
C LEU A 107 3.46 7.48 -6.45
N ALA A 108 3.67 6.26 -6.93
CA ALA A 108 2.96 5.75 -8.09
C ALA A 108 1.47 5.48 -7.79
N GLY A 109 1.12 5.16 -6.54
CA GLY A 109 -0.25 5.09 -6.04
C GLY A 109 -0.94 6.45 -5.86
N TYR A 110 -0.24 7.48 -5.36
CA TYR A 110 -0.78 8.85 -5.31
C TYR A 110 -1.06 9.41 -6.72
N GLY A 111 -0.14 9.20 -7.66
CA GLY A 111 -0.37 9.57 -9.07
C GLY A 111 -1.60 8.92 -9.70
N ALA A 112 -2.09 7.79 -9.17
CA ALA A 112 -3.32 7.14 -9.60
C ALA A 112 -4.59 7.91 -9.18
N ALA A 113 -4.51 8.75 -8.15
CA ALA A 113 -5.65 9.56 -7.68
C ALA A 113 -5.90 10.83 -8.50
N ASP A 114 -5.16 11.01 -9.60
CA ASP A 114 -5.13 12.25 -10.39
C ASP A 114 -4.90 13.50 -9.51
N ASP A 115 -4.02 13.35 -8.51
CA ASP A 115 -3.68 14.37 -7.53
C ASP A 115 -2.46 15.20 -7.96
N LEU A 116 -1.82 15.91 -7.01
CA LEU A 116 -0.63 16.74 -7.22
C LEU A 116 0.50 16.06 -8.04
N LEU A 117 0.56 14.72 -8.11
CA LEU A 117 1.58 13.97 -8.83
C LEU A 117 1.14 13.44 -10.20
N SER A 118 -0.09 13.69 -10.65
CA SER A 118 -0.58 13.19 -11.94
C SER A 118 0.16 13.77 -13.16
N ALA A 119 0.81 14.94 -12.99
CA ALA A 119 1.68 15.56 -13.98
C ALA A 119 3.09 14.92 -14.08
N THR A 120 3.44 13.98 -13.19
CA THR A 120 4.75 13.31 -13.19
C THR A 120 4.84 12.22 -14.28
N VAL A 121 6.05 11.72 -14.55
CA VAL A 121 6.28 10.64 -15.54
C VAL A 121 5.45 9.39 -15.23
N LEU A 122 5.21 9.09 -13.94
CA LEU A 122 4.42 7.93 -13.51
C LEU A 122 2.95 8.04 -13.90
N GLY A 123 2.37 9.24 -13.91
CA GLY A 123 0.96 9.47 -14.29
C GLY A 123 0.69 9.37 -15.79
N LYS A 124 1.74 9.44 -16.63
CA LYS A 124 1.64 9.33 -18.10
C LYS A 124 1.88 7.91 -18.63
N LEU A 125 2.16 6.94 -17.76
CA LEU A 125 2.39 5.58 -18.17
C LEU A 125 1.09 4.95 -18.71
N PRO A 126 1.15 4.19 -19.82
CA PRO A 126 0.05 3.35 -20.24
C PRO A 126 -0.40 2.45 -19.09
N VAL A 127 -1.72 2.30 -18.92
CA VAL A 127 -2.33 1.52 -17.84
C VAL A 127 -1.68 0.15 -17.63
N PRO A 128 -1.44 -0.68 -18.67
CA PRO A 128 -0.82 -1.99 -18.46
C PRO A 128 0.59 -1.90 -17.88
N LEU A 129 1.36 -0.89 -18.28
CA LEU A 129 2.71 -0.66 -17.78
C LEU A 129 2.71 -0.15 -16.35
N TRP A 130 1.74 0.71 -16.00
CA TRP A 130 1.55 1.16 -14.62
C TRP A 130 1.27 -0.03 -13.69
N TYR A 131 0.34 -0.92 -14.05
CA TYR A 131 0.06 -2.13 -13.26
C TYR A 131 1.26 -3.08 -13.22
N ALA A 132 1.92 -3.31 -14.35
CA ALA A 132 3.11 -4.17 -14.39
C ALA A 132 4.21 -3.63 -13.46
N LEU A 133 4.49 -2.32 -13.51
CA LEU A 133 5.47 -1.68 -12.64
C LEU A 133 5.07 -1.82 -11.16
N HIS A 134 3.81 -1.55 -10.80
CA HIS A 134 3.33 -1.71 -9.43
C HIS A 134 3.48 -3.13 -8.91
N LEU A 135 3.10 -4.12 -9.73
CA LEU A 135 3.22 -5.53 -9.37
C LEU A 135 4.68 -5.97 -9.25
N LEU A 136 5.56 -5.48 -10.12
CA LEU A 136 7.01 -5.73 -10.04
C LEU A 136 7.61 -5.15 -8.76
N VAL A 137 7.30 -3.89 -8.44
CA VAL A 137 7.76 -3.22 -7.21
C VAL A 137 7.25 -3.95 -5.98
N ALA A 138 5.95 -4.28 -5.93
CA ALA A 138 5.36 -5.03 -4.82
C ALA A 138 6.02 -6.40 -4.67
N SER A 139 6.23 -7.14 -5.76
CA SER A 139 6.89 -8.44 -5.75
C SER A 139 8.33 -8.36 -5.25
N ALA A 140 9.07 -7.31 -5.64
CA ALA A 140 10.42 -7.06 -5.17
C ALA A 140 10.44 -6.76 -3.66
N VAL A 141 9.55 -5.90 -3.16
CA VAL A 141 9.40 -5.62 -1.72
C VAL A 141 9.10 -6.91 -0.95
N GLY A 142 8.10 -7.67 -1.40
CA GLY A 142 7.72 -8.94 -0.79
C GLY A 142 8.90 -9.93 -0.76
N THR A 143 9.64 -10.04 -1.85
CA THR A 143 10.82 -10.92 -1.94
C THR A 143 11.89 -10.52 -0.92
N VAL A 144 12.21 -9.22 -0.82
CA VAL A 144 13.20 -8.72 0.12
C VAL A 144 12.78 -8.97 1.56
N LEU A 145 11.51 -8.70 1.90
CA LEU A 145 10.94 -8.97 3.21
C LEU A 145 11.01 -10.47 3.53
N VAL A 146 10.65 -11.35 2.58
CA VAL A 146 10.65 -12.81 2.79
C VAL A 146 12.05 -13.34 2.98
N ILE A 147 13.02 -12.92 2.16
CA ILE A 147 14.43 -13.32 2.30
C ILE A 147 14.97 -12.89 3.65
N SER A 148 14.71 -11.63 4.03
CA SER A 148 15.14 -11.06 5.29
C SER A 148 14.55 -11.80 6.49
N SER A 149 13.25 -12.07 6.43
CA SER A 149 12.45 -12.77 7.44
C SER A 149 12.93 -14.23 7.61
N ARG A 150 13.16 -14.96 6.50
CA ARG A 150 13.74 -16.32 6.51
C ARG A 150 15.13 -16.37 7.13
N ARG A 151 16.02 -15.43 6.77
CA ARG A 151 17.38 -15.36 7.33
C ARG A 151 17.39 -15.05 8.83
N GLU A 152 16.45 -14.25 9.31
CA GLU A 152 16.33 -13.96 10.73
C GLU A 152 15.80 -15.18 11.49
N ALA A 153 14.76 -15.85 10.96
CA ALA A 153 14.19 -17.05 11.54
C ALA A 153 15.19 -18.22 11.64
N ALA A 154 16.16 -18.31 10.73
CA ALA A 154 17.24 -19.30 10.78
C ALA A 154 18.19 -19.10 11.98
N ARG A 155 18.31 -17.86 12.50
CA ARG A 155 19.14 -17.54 13.68
C ARG A 155 18.32 -17.49 14.96
N HIS A 156 17.08 -17.03 14.85
CA HIS A 156 16.14 -16.84 15.94
C HIS A 156 14.77 -17.45 15.54
N PRO A 157 14.56 -18.75 15.80
CA PRO A 157 13.33 -19.44 15.41
C PRO A 157 12.09 -18.75 15.95
N ARG A 158 11.05 -18.65 15.12
CA ARG A 158 9.77 -18.06 15.53
C ARG A 158 9.04 -19.03 16.46
N THR A 159 8.60 -18.52 17.60
CA THR A 159 7.68 -19.24 18.49
C THR A 159 6.25 -18.77 18.25
N LEU A 160 5.26 -19.60 18.60
CA LEU A 160 3.84 -19.22 18.48
C LEU A 160 3.53 -17.95 19.28
N ARG A 161 4.07 -17.84 20.50
CA ARG A 161 3.91 -16.66 21.36
C ARG A 161 4.46 -15.40 20.69
N PHE A 162 5.60 -15.51 20.03
CA PHE A 162 6.20 -14.40 19.30
C PHE A 162 5.34 -13.96 18.11
N VAL A 163 4.80 -14.91 17.34
CA VAL A 163 3.89 -14.62 16.22
C VAL A 163 2.61 -13.95 16.71
N ALA A 164 1.99 -14.49 17.76
CA ALA A 164 0.78 -13.93 18.36
C ALA A 164 1.00 -12.51 18.89
N LEU A 165 2.13 -12.27 19.55
CA LEU A 165 2.50 -10.93 20.02
C LEU A 165 2.75 -9.96 18.85
N GLY A 166 3.43 -10.41 17.79
CA GLY A 166 3.64 -9.60 16.59
C GLY A 166 2.34 -9.21 15.90
N LEU A 167 1.42 -10.17 15.73
CA LEU A 167 0.09 -9.91 15.16
C LEU A 167 -0.71 -8.96 16.06
N GLY A 168 -0.75 -9.22 17.37
CA GLY A 168 -1.48 -8.39 18.34
C GLY A 168 -0.98 -6.94 18.34
N LEU A 169 0.34 -6.73 18.34
CA LEU A 169 0.92 -5.38 18.26
C LEU A 169 0.63 -4.70 16.92
N THR A 170 0.66 -5.45 15.82
CA THR A 170 0.31 -4.91 14.50
C THR A 170 -1.13 -4.41 14.49
N VAL A 171 -2.06 -5.24 14.98
CA VAL A 171 -3.48 -4.89 15.09
C VAL A 171 -3.67 -3.65 15.99
N LEU A 172 -3.01 -3.61 17.15
CA LEU A 172 -3.09 -2.45 18.05
C LEU A 172 -2.66 -1.15 17.35
N VAL A 173 -1.57 -1.20 16.58
CA VAL A 173 -1.07 -0.04 15.83
C VAL A 173 -2.06 0.40 14.74
N PHE A 174 -2.75 -0.55 14.09
CA PHE A 174 -3.77 -0.24 13.07
C PHE A 174 -5.00 0.49 13.63
N PHE A 175 -5.39 0.22 14.88
CA PHE A 175 -6.57 0.83 15.49
C PHE A 175 -6.28 2.08 16.32
N TRP A 176 -5.01 2.48 16.41
CA TRP A 176 -4.56 3.68 17.13
C TRP A 176 -4.07 4.82 16.21
N LEU A 177 -4.10 4.61 14.89
CA LEU A 177 -3.78 5.57 13.83
C LEU A 177 -5.02 5.85 12.99
#